data_AF-A0A661J5E3-F1
#
_entry.id   AF-A0A661J5E3-F1
#
_cell.length_a   1.000
_cell.length_b   1.000
_cell.length_c   1.000
_cell.angle_alpha   90.00
_cell.angle_beta   90.00
_cell.angle_gamma   90.00
#
_symmetry.space_group_name_H-M   'P 1'
#
loop_
_entity.id
_entity.type
_entity.pdbx_description
1 polymer ?
#
loop_
_entity_poly.entity_id
_entity_poly.type
_entity_poly.pdbx_seq_one_letter_code
_entity_poly.pdbx_strand_id
1 'polypeptide(L)' 'VRFYKRVNPNIKIIALGDSDNDLPMLKRADIPIVIKRKDGTFLKKDDSSWRISPYPAPKGWACVIEEVLEDLNF' A
#
# COMPACT_ATOMS: atom_id res chain seq x y z
N VAL A 1 -9.32 -9.89 -0.71
CA VAL A 1 -10.18 -8.85 -0.10
C VAL A 1 -11.68 -9.16 -0.11
N ARG A 2 -12.24 -9.72 -1.19
CA ARG A 2 -13.70 -9.95 -1.34
C ARG A 2 -14.37 -10.68 -0.17
N PHE A 3 -13.72 -11.71 0.37
CA PHE A 3 -14.26 -12.45 1.53
C PHE A 3 -14.40 -11.55 2.77
N TYR A 4 -13.35 -10.82 3.14
CA TYR A 4 -13.37 -9.89 4.28
C TYR A 4 -14.39 -8.77 4.09
N LYS A 5 -14.46 -8.19 2.89
CA LYS A 5 -15.46 -7.16 2.55
C LYS A 5 -16.91 -7.68 2.61
N ARG A 6 -17.14 -8.98 2.41
CA ARG A 6 -18.48 -9.57 2.57
C ARG A 6 -18.92 -9.62 4.03
N VAL A 7 -17.99 -9.85 4.96
CA VAL A 7 -18.29 -9.95 6.40
C VAL A 7 -18.32 -8.57 7.05
N ASN A 8 -17.39 -7.68 6.66
CA ASN A 8 -17.36 -6.30 7.10
C ASN A 8 -17.22 -5.39 5.86
N PRO A 9 -18.32 -4.84 5.32
CA PRO A 9 -18.30 -3.97 4.15
C PRO A 9 -17.43 -2.72 4.30
N ASN A 10 -17.22 -2.26 5.54
CA ASN A 10 -16.48 -1.04 5.84
C ASN A 10 -14.99 -1.28 6.10
N ILE A 11 -14.51 -2.54 6.04
CA ILE A 11 -13.10 -2.85 6.24
C ILE A 11 -12.26 -2.14 5.17
N LYS A 12 -11.18 -1.46 5.61
CA LYS A 12 -10.18 -0.88 4.73
C LYS A 12 -9.01 -1.84 4.57
N ILE A 13 -8.60 -2.07 3.33
CA ILE A 13 -7.44 -2.91 3.01
C ILE A 13 -6.29 -2.03 2.53
N ILE A 14 -5.19 -2.08 3.28
CA ILE A 14 -3.91 -1.47 2.92
C ILE A 14 -3.02 -2.59 2.36
N ALA A 15 -2.35 -2.34 1.22
CA ALA A 15 -1.40 -3.28 0.64
C ALA A 15 -0.09 -2.58 0.31
N LEU A 16 1.03 -3.25 0.63
CA LEU A 16 2.39 -2.76 0.45
C LEU A 16 3.12 -3.72 -0.50
N GLY A 17 3.90 -3.19 -1.45
CA GLY A 17 4.72 -4.01 -2.36
C GLY A 17 5.71 -3.20 -3.18
N ASP A 18 6.77 -3.83 -3.66
CA ASP A 18 7.88 -3.19 -4.38
C ASP A 18 8.23 -3.88 -5.71
N SER A 19 7.62 -5.02 -6.03
CA SER A 19 7.91 -5.78 -7.25
C SER A 19 6.66 -6.23 -8.01
N ASP A 20 6.84 -6.74 -9.23
CA ASP A 20 5.73 -6.99 -10.17
C ASP A 20 4.74 -8.05 -9.66
N ASN A 21 5.20 -9.00 -8.84
CA ASN A 21 4.34 -10.00 -8.20
C ASN A 21 3.34 -9.39 -7.20
N ASP A 22 3.57 -8.16 -6.74
CA ASP A 22 2.70 -7.45 -5.80
C ASP A 22 1.55 -6.72 -6.52
N LEU A 23 1.67 -6.46 -7.83
CA LEU A 23 0.68 -5.72 -8.62
C LEU A 23 -0.75 -6.28 -8.46
N PRO A 24 -1.00 -7.60 -8.51
CA PRO A 24 -2.35 -8.13 -8.34
C PRO A 24 -2.95 -7.83 -6.95
N MET A 25 -2.12 -7.75 -5.91
CA MET A 25 -2.56 -7.40 -4.56
C MET A 25 -2.83 -5.90 -4.46
N LEU A 26 -1.89 -5.07 -4.93
CA LEU A 26 -2.00 -3.60 -4.91
C LEU A 26 -3.26 -3.14 -5.65
N LYS A 27 -3.53 -3.67 -6.85
CA LYS A 27 -4.74 -3.33 -7.64
C LYS A 27 -6.07 -3.65 -6.94
N ARG A 28 -6.07 -4.51 -5.91
CA ARG A 28 -7.27 -4.94 -5.19
C ARG A 28 -7.44 -4.26 -3.83
N ALA A 29 -6.43 -3.54 -3.36
CA ALA A 29 -6.46 -2.84 -2.08
C ALA A 29 -7.22 -1.52 -2.19
N ASP A 30 -7.75 -1.05 -1.05
CA ASP A 30 -8.35 0.28 -0.97
C ASP A 30 -7.27 1.37 -0.93
N ILE A 31 -6.14 1.05 -0.30
CA ILE A 31 -4.99 1.94 -0.13
C ILE A 31 -3.74 1.18 -0.61
N PRO A 32 -3.43 1.20 -1.92
CA PRO A 32 -2.21 0.63 -2.46
C PRO A 32 -1.00 1.53 -2.22
N ILE A 33 0.08 0.95 -1.71
CA ILE A 33 1.32 1.65 -1.40
C ILE A 33 2.49 0.91 -2.04
N VAL A 34 3.20 1.62 -2.93
CA VAL A 34 4.44 1.14 -3.52
C VAL A 34 5.59 1.43 -2.57
N ILE A 35 6.36 0.41 -2.23
CA ILE A 35 7.54 0.57 -1.40
C ILE A 35 8.74 0.89 -2.27
N LYS A 36 9.46 1.95 -1.91
CA LYS A 36 10.68 2.38 -2.60
C LYS A 36 11.75 1.28 -2.49
N ARG A 37 12.48 1.04 -3.57
CA ARG A 37 13.59 0.09 -3.56
C ARG A 37 14.86 0.75 -3.02
N LYS A 38 15.83 -0.06 -2.61
CA LYS A 38 17.11 0.42 -2.06
C LYS A 38 17.89 1.30 -3.04
N ASP A 39 17.73 1.07 -4.34
CA ASP A 39 18.32 1.87 -5.42
C ASP A 39 17.58 3.20 -5.70
N GLY A 40 16.52 3.48 -4.95
CA GLY A 40 15.70 4.67 -5.11
C GLY A 40 14.61 4.57 -6.18
N THR A 41 14.57 3.50 -6.96
CA THR A 41 13.49 3.22 -7.91
C THR A 41 12.23 2.75 -7.18
N PHE A 42 11.12 2.67 -7.90
CA PHE A 42 9.87 2.14 -7.39
C PHE A 42 9.12 1.41 -8.50
N LEU A 43 8.24 0.49 -8.10
CA LEU A 43 7.33 -0.19 -9.01
C LEU A 43 6.47 0.84 -9.74
N LYS A 44 6.33 0.69 -11.07
CA LYS A 44 5.48 1.59 -11.85
C LYS A 44 4.05 1.54 -11.31
N LYS A 45 3.51 2.70 -10.96
CA LYS A 45 2.15 2.81 -10.45
C LYS A 45 1.14 2.53 -11.56
N ASP A 46 0.07 1.82 -11.21
CA ASP A 46 -1.07 1.60 -12.10
C ASP A 46 -1.99 2.83 -12.15
N ASP A 47 -2.08 3.56 -11.03
CA ASP A 47 -2.93 4.75 -10.89
C ASP A 47 -2.22 5.88 -10.12
N SER A 48 -2.64 7.13 -10.35
CA SER A 48 -2.08 8.31 -9.70
C SER A 48 -2.31 8.34 -8.19
N SER A 49 -3.39 7.73 -7.69
CA SER A 49 -3.76 7.62 -6.27
C SER A 49 -2.85 6.70 -5.45
N TRP A 50 -2.08 5.82 -6.10
CA TRP A 50 -1.16 4.93 -5.40
C TRP A 50 -0.07 5.75 -4.72
N ARG A 51 0.12 5.48 -3.42
CA ARG A 51 1.15 6.14 -2.59
C ARG A 51 2.51 5.48 -2.85
N ILE A 52 3.59 6.22 -2.60
CA ILE A 52 4.96 5.68 -2.64
C ILE A 52 5.60 5.95 -1.29
N SER A 53 6.24 4.95 -0.68
CA SER A 53 6.95 5.16 0.57
C SER A 53 8.16 6.08 0.39
N PRO A 54 8.46 6.94 1.38
CA PRO A 54 9.63 7.82 1.30
C PRO A 54 10.95 7.06 1.41
N TYR A 55 10.91 5.88 2.07
CA TYR A 55 12.08 5.04 2.33
C TYR A 55 11.86 3.61 1.84
N PRO A 56 12.94 2.83 1.62
CA PRO A 56 12.84 1.39 1.44
C PRO A 56 12.39 0.66 2.71
N ALA A 57 11.93 -0.58 2.54
CA ALA A 57 11.68 -1.48 3.65
C ALA A 57 12.96 -1.69 4.50
N PRO A 58 12.82 -1.87 5.83
CA PRO A 58 11.57 -1.89 6.61
C PRO A 58 11.05 -0.50 7.01
N LYS A 59 11.89 0.55 7.00
CA LYS A 59 11.52 1.90 7.43
C LYS A 59 10.34 2.47 6.63
N GLY A 60 10.32 2.19 5.33
CA GLY A 60 9.23 2.58 4.44
C GLY A 60 7.88 2.01 4.84
N TRP A 61 7.83 0.83 5.44
CA TRP A 61 6.59 0.23 5.91
C TRP A 61 6.04 0.95 7.13
N ALA A 62 6.89 1.23 8.12
CA ALA A 62 6.46 1.93 9.33
C ALA A 62 5.89 3.32 9.00
N CYS A 63 6.65 4.11 8.23
CA CYS A 63 6.29 5.48 7.85
C CYS A 63 4.92 5.55 7.17
N VAL A 64 4.68 4.71 6.15
CA VAL A 64 3.43 4.77 5.39
C VAL A 64 2.25 4.20 6.16
N ILE A 65 2.47 3.28 7.10
CA ILE A 65 1.41 2.79 7.97
C ILE A 65 1.01 3.87 8.97
N GLU A 66 1.96 4.56 9.59
CA GLU A 66 1.69 5.70 10.48
C GLU A 66 0.88 6.78 9.75
N GLU A 67 1.34 7.22 8.56
CA GLU A 67 0.63 8.20 7.73
C GLU A 67 -0.81 7.77 7.38
N VAL A 68 -1.01 6.50 7.02
CA VAL A 68 -2.36 6.00 6.66
C VAL A 68 -3.26 5.90 7.88
N LEU A 69 -2.74 5.53 9.05
CA LEU A 69 -3.53 5.46 10.27
C LEU A 69 -3.96 6.87 10.72
N GLU A 70 -3.07 7.85 10.63
CA GLU A 70 -3.39 9.27 10.87
C GLU A 70 -4.49 9.76 9.92
N ASP A 71 -4.37 9.50 8.61
CA ASP A 71 -5.39 9.87 7.61
C ASP A 71 -6.76 9.24 7.89
N LEU A 72 -6.77 8.05 8.50
CA LEU A 72 -7.98 7.32 8.86
C LEU A 72 -8.50 7.67 10.26
N ASN A 73 -7.85 8.59 10.98
CA ASN A 73 -8.15 8.99 12.36
C ASN A 73 -8.16 7.82 13.36
N PHE A 74 -7.14 6.95 13.28
CA PHE A 74 -6.88 5.91 14.28
C PHE A 74 -6.03 6.41 15.46
#